data_AF-A0A071MHH3-F1
#
_entry.id   AF-A0A071MHH3-F1
#
_cell.length_a   1.000
_cell.length_b   1.000
_cell.length_c   1.000
_cell.angle_alpha   90.00
_cell.angle_beta   90.00
_cell.angle_gamma   90.00
#
_symmetry.space_group_name_H-M   'P 1'
#
loop_
_entity.id
_entity.type
_entity.pdbx_description
1 polymer ?
#
loop_
_entity_poly.entity_id
_entity_poly.type
_entity_poly.pdbx_seq_one_letter_code
_entity_poly.pdbx_strand_id
1 'polypeptide(L)'
;MKTLEPWLRRYWNIVPARVQAMASGHTNKTYLVEYDAGRAVLRVSWPGKPAEQVRREASILGHLGETRTVPALPALPRLRPTVDAQSGVLIDDGSWLHLFEPVDGDPGLPHDAQAGAIDAMRALAHLHAALVAIPVSESAPLAWLSARHARVSARAMPSLPAGLSGDYDAVIRRIGAHLDAAAHWLAGPVHWLHGDYHAGNLLYVGHTVNGVLDFDDAGQGAQWLEAAFALFALSRDAGRDDRFVFDAQRWEAGLHAYAATRRDGVPGWMRAERDALMTLFCVDQTLIHLEAAQRGLWMPGPGIGFLGGWRQLLDSAAPGN
;
A
#
# COMPACT_ATOMS: atom_id res chain seq x y z
N MET A 1 6.57 28.03 -7.43
CA MET A 1 5.54 27.05 -7.03
C MET A 1 4.20 27.60 -7.49
N LYS A 2 3.49 26.96 -8.44
CA LYS A 2 2.14 27.42 -8.81
C LYS A 2 1.27 27.31 -7.56
N THR A 3 0.50 28.34 -7.23
CA THR A 3 -0.43 28.30 -6.10
C THR A 3 -1.51 27.25 -6.41
N LEU A 4 -1.90 26.43 -5.41
CA LEU A 4 -2.95 25.39 -5.55
C LEU A 4 -4.36 25.99 -5.46
N GLU A 5 -4.47 27.20 -4.94
CA GLU A 5 -5.72 27.92 -4.68
C GLU A 5 -6.58 28.16 -5.93
N PRO A 6 -6.03 28.52 -7.12
CA PRO A 6 -6.84 28.67 -8.33
C PRO A 6 -7.54 27.37 -8.72
N TRP A 7 -6.90 26.21 -8.49
CA TRP A 7 -7.48 24.90 -8.79
C TRP A 7 -8.58 24.52 -7.79
N LEU A 8 -8.37 24.78 -6.50
CA LEU A 8 -9.38 24.59 -5.46
C LEU A 8 -10.65 25.40 -5.73
N ARG A 9 -10.48 26.67 -6.12
CA ARG A 9 -11.61 27.55 -6.49
C ARG A 9 -12.30 27.05 -7.75
N ARG A 10 -11.54 26.71 -8.79
CA ARG A 10 -12.07 26.30 -10.09
C ARG A 10 -12.87 25.01 -10.01
N TYR A 11 -12.34 23.97 -9.36
CA TYR A 11 -12.90 22.63 -9.45
C TYR A 11 -13.75 22.21 -8.26
N TRP A 12 -13.60 22.85 -7.09
CA TRP A 12 -14.40 22.52 -5.89
C TRP A 12 -15.13 23.73 -5.31
N ASN A 13 -15.04 24.91 -5.93
CA ASN A 13 -15.58 26.17 -5.40
C ASN A 13 -15.09 26.47 -3.97
N ILE A 14 -13.86 26.06 -3.64
CA ILE A 14 -13.24 26.28 -2.33
C ILE A 14 -12.31 27.48 -2.40
N VAL A 15 -12.53 28.44 -1.51
CA VAL A 15 -11.58 29.53 -1.23
C VAL A 15 -10.82 29.15 0.03
N PRO A 16 -9.55 28.71 -0.07
CA PRO A 16 -8.79 28.28 1.10
C PRO A 16 -8.41 29.49 1.97
N ALA A 17 -8.62 29.37 3.27
CA ALA A 17 -8.03 30.26 4.28
C ALA A 17 -6.56 29.88 4.55
N ARG A 18 -6.24 28.58 4.48
CA ARG A 18 -4.88 28.04 4.63
C ARG A 18 -4.68 26.78 3.82
N VAL A 19 -3.50 26.62 3.23
CA VAL A 19 -3.04 25.39 2.59
C VAL A 19 -1.70 24.99 3.21
N GLN A 20 -1.67 23.86 3.91
CA GLN A 20 -0.48 23.36 4.60
C GLN A 20 -0.03 22.04 3.98
N ALA A 21 1.22 21.99 3.51
CA ALA A 21 1.82 20.73 3.09
C ALA A 21 1.94 19.78 4.31
N MET A 22 1.50 18.54 4.14
CA MET A 22 1.69 17.49 5.12
C MET A 22 3.06 16.84 4.91
N ALA A 23 3.73 16.46 6.01
CA ALA A 23 5.05 15.83 5.95
C ALA A 23 5.01 14.38 5.39
N SER A 24 3.81 13.82 5.19
CA SER A 24 3.57 12.45 4.73
C SER A 24 3.31 12.36 3.23
N GLY A 25 3.82 11.31 2.60
CA GLY A 25 3.60 10.97 1.19
C GLY A 25 4.88 11.04 0.37
N HIS A 26 5.45 9.87 0.03
CA HIS A 26 6.70 9.79 -0.74
C HIS A 26 6.48 9.99 -2.25
N THR A 27 5.32 9.60 -2.75
CA THR A 27 4.99 9.60 -4.19
C THR A 27 4.00 10.72 -4.56
N ASN A 28 3.01 10.98 -3.71
CA ASN A 28 2.04 12.05 -3.90
C ASN A 28 2.26 13.16 -2.86
N LYS A 29 2.03 14.42 -3.26
CA LYS A 29 2.07 15.55 -2.33
C LYS A 29 0.68 15.75 -1.72
N THR A 30 0.62 15.81 -0.40
CA THR A 30 -0.64 15.94 0.33
C THR A 30 -0.68 17.27 1.07
N TYR A 31 -1.82 17.95 1.01
CA TYR A 31 -2.03 19.25 1.63
C TYR A 31 -3.31 19.22 2.46
N LEU A 32 -3.23 19.71 3.70
CA LEU A 32 -4.41 20.06 4.47
C LEU A 32 -4.91 21.43 3.98
N VAL A 33 -6.18 21.49 3.62
CA VAL A 33 -6.87 22.69 3.14
C VAL A 33 -7.91 23.09 4.17
N GLU A 34 -7.73 24.26 4.78
CA GLU A 34 -8.69 24.88 5.70
C GLU A 34 -9.44 26.00 4.98
N TYR A 35 -10.76 26.07 5.15
CA TYR A 35 -11.66 27.07 4.55
C TYR A 35 -12.88 27.25 5.46
N ASP A 36 -13.70 28.27 5.23
CA ASP A 36 -14.78 28.68 6.15
C ASP A 36 -15.76 27.55 6.52
N ALA A 37 -16.04 26.65 5.58
CA ALA A 37 -16.94 25.52 5.77
C ALA A 37 -16.27 24.24 6.33
N GLY A 38 -14.96 24.25 6.60
CA GLY A 38 -14.27 23.17 7.28
C GLY A 38 -12.87 22.85 6.73
N ARG A 39 -12.50 21.57 6.80
CA ARG A 39 -11.20 21.05 6.34
C ARG A 39 -11.37 19.98 5.25
N ALA A 40 -10.37 19.87 4.39
CA ALA A 40 -10.25 18.86 3.34
C ALA A 40 -8.77 18.50 3.12
N VAL A 41 -8.53 17.35 2.51
CA VAL A 41 -7.18 16.90 2.14
C VAL A 41 -7.05 16.92 0.63
N LEU A 42 -6.18 17.78 0.09
CA LEU A 42 -5.85 17.83 -1.33
C LEU A 42 -4.63 16.95 -1.59
N ARG A 43 -4.77 15.95 -2.44
CA ARG A 43 -3.67 15.11 -2.92
C ARG A 43 -3.34 15.47 -4.36
N VAL A 44 -2.07 15.77 -4.61
CA VAL A 44 -1.49 16.05 -5.92
C VAL A 44 -0.62 14.86 -6.30
N SER A 45 -0.97 14.15 -7.36
CA SER A 45 -0.16 13.03 -7.82
C SER A 45 1.14 13.47 -8.44
N TRP A 46 2.05 12.52 -8.64
CA TRP A 46 3.18 12.72 -9.52
C TRP A 46 2.72 12.88 -11.01
N PRO A 47 3.48 13.63 -11.83
CA PRO A 47 3.21 13.81 -13.26
C PRO A 47 3.22 12.51 -14.06
N GLY A 48 2.15 12.22 -14.79
CA GLY A 48 2.05 11.02 -15.63
C GLY A 48 1.47 9.80 -14.91
N LYS A 49 0.85 9.98 -13.73
CA LYS A 49 0.09 8.92 -13.06
C LYS A 49 -0.97 8.35 -14.01
N PRO A 50 -1.00 7.01 -14.25
CA PRO A 50 -1.93 6.43 -15.20
C PRO A 50 -3.38 6.68 -14.80
N ALA A 51 -4.20 7.11 -15.77
CA ALA A 51 -5.62 7.35 -15.53
C ALA A 51 -6.37 6.10 -15.05
N GLU A 52 -5.90 4.90 -15.45
CA GLU A 52 -6.45 3.64 -14.98
C GLU A 52 -6.24 3.46 -13.47
N GLN A 53 -5.05 3.78 -12.95
CA GLN A 53 -4.74 3.69 -11.52
C GLN A 53 -5.64 4.63 -10.71
N VAL A 54 -5.84 5.86 -11.20
CA VAL A 54 -6.75 6.85 -10.60
C VAL A 54 -8.22 6.36 -10.59
N ARG A 55 -8.71 5.83 -11.72
CA ARG A 55 -10.07 5.31 -11.81
C ARG A 55 -10.29 4.09 -10.93
N ARG A 56 -9.30 3.21 -10.82
CA ARG A 56 -9.33 2.02 -9.99
C ARG A 56 -9.51 2.38 -8.52
N GLU A 57 -8.68 3.27 -8.01
CA GLU A 57 -8.77 3.76 -6.63
C GLU A 57 -10.14 4.40 -6.36
N ALA A 58 -10.60 5.31 -7.22
CA ALA A 58 -11.89 5.96 -7.09
C ALA A 58 -13.06 4.96 -7.11
N SER A 59 -12.99 3.93 -7.97
CA SER A 59 -14.00 2.87 -8.04
C SER A 59 -14.07 2.05 -6.75
N ILE A 60 -12.91 1.63 -6.22
CA ILE A 60 -12.85 0.84 -4.98
C ILE A 60 -13.38 1.66 -3.81
N LEU A 61 -12.93 2.90 -3.65
CA LEU A 61 -13.41 3.78 -2.58
C LEU A 61 -14.91 4.10 -2.72
N GLY A 62 -15.42 4.22 -3.95
CA GLY A 62 -16.86 4.36 -4.22
C GLY A 62 -17.67 3.17 -3.69
N HIS A 63 -17.30 1.95 -4.07
CA HIS A 63 -17.98 0.72 -3.60
C HIS A 63 -17.88 0.55 -2.06
N LEU A 64 -16.71 0.84 -1.48
CA LEU A 64 -16.52 0.79 -0.03
C LEU A 64 -17.30 1.90 0.70
N GLY A 65 -17.51 3.04 0.06
CA GLY A 65 -18.33 4.14 0.58
C GLY A 65 -19.83 3.82 0.64
N GLU A 66 -20.32 2.96 -0.26
CA GLU A 66 -21.71 2.48 -0.27
C GLU A 66 -21.97 1.39 0.78
N THR A 67 -20.96 0.61 1.14
CA THR A 67 -21.04 -0.52 2.09
C THR A 67 -20.95 -0.10 3.57
N ARG A 68 -21.32 1.15 3.89
CA ARG A 68 -21.39 1.73 5.26
C ARG A 68 -22.16 0.91 6.31
N THR A 69 -22.79 -0.17 5.91
CA THR A 69 -23.51 -1.10 6.78
C THR A 69 -22.61 -2.14 7.46
N VAL A 70 -21.31 -2.22 7.16
CA VAL A 70 -20.36 -3.08 7.89
C VAL A 70 -19.88 -2.34 9.16
N PRO A 71 -20.37 -2.68 10.38
CA PRO A 71 -20.21 -1.83 11.57
C PRO A 71 -18.79 -1.74 12.15
N ALA A 72 -17.80 -2.36 11.50
CA ALA A 72 -16.44 -2.51 12.00
C ALA A 72 -15.36 -2.08 10.99
N LEU A 73 -15.75 -1.45 9.88
CA LEU A 73 -14.79 -0.93 8.90
C LEU A 73 -14.18 0.38 9.42
N PRO A 74 -12.85 0.55 9.42
CA PRO A 74 -12.22 1.83 9.73
C PRO A 74 -12.66 2.90 8.72
N ALA A 75 -12.46 4.17 9.05
CA ALA A 75 -12.71 5.25 8.10
C ALA A 75 -11.79 5.12 6.88
N LEU A 76 -12.36 5.31 5.69
CA LEU A 76 -11.65 5.25 4.42
C LEU A 76 -11.67 6.62 3.74
N PRO A 77 -10.70 6.93 2.87
CA PRO A 77 -10.69 8.16 2.09
C PRO A 77 -11.99 8.34 1.33
N ARG A 78 -12.68 9.45 1.57
CA ARG A 78 -13.89 9.82 0.83
C ARG A 78 -13.58 10.93 -0.12
N LEU A 79 -13.67 10.63 -1.41
CA LEU A 79 -13.49 11.60 -2.47
C LEU A 79 -14.62 12.63 -2.44
N ARG A 80 -14.22 13.90 -2.50
CA ARG A 80 -15.12 15.01 -2.75
C ARG A 80 -15.15 15.27 -4.25
N PRO A 81 -16.29 15.06 -4.91
CA PRO A 81 -16.38 15.29 -6.35
C PRO A 81 -16.14 16.77 -6.67
N THR A 82 -15.66 17.02 -7.88
CA THR A 82 -15.61 18.37 -8.43
C THR A 82 -17.02 18.92 -8.65
N VAL A 83 -17.12 20.21 -8.96
CA VAL A 83 -18.39 20.87 -9.35
C VAL A 83 -19.06 20.19 -10.55
N ASP A 84 -18.28 19.51 -11.40
CA ASP A 84 -18.74 18.75 -12.57
C ASP A 84 -18.84 17.23 -12.28
N ALA A 85 -18.98 16.87 -11.01
CA ALA A 85 -19.14 15.49 -10.52
C ALA A 85 -18.00 14.52 -10.88
N GLN A 86 -16.79 15.02 -11.11
CA GLN A 86 -15.61 14.17 -11.37
C GLN A 86 -14.93 13.78 -10.06
N SER A 87 -14.35 12.58 -10.00
CA SER A 87 -13.61 12.11 -8.81
C SER A 87 -12.26 12.83 -8.62
N GLY A 88 -11.70 13.40 -9.68
CA GLY A 88 -10.43 14.14 -9.68
C GLY A 88 -10.20 14.85 -11.01
N VAL A 89 -9.11 15.62 -11.10
CA VAL A 89 -8.79 16.44 -12.28
C VAL A 89 -7.34 16.28 -12.70
N LEU A 90 -7.12 15.99 -13.98
CA LEU A 90 -5.79 16.05 -14.61
C LEU A 90 -5.46 17.51 -14.95
N ILE A 91 -4.33 18.01 -14.45
CA ILE A 91 -3.84 19.36 -14.75
C ILE A 91 -2.72 19.34 -15.81
N ASP A 92 -2.40 20.50 -16.37
CA ASP A 92 -1.50 20.66 -17.53
C ASP A 92 -0.10 20.05 -17.35
N ASP A 93 0.38 19.92 -16.11
CA ASP A 93 1.68 19.30 -15.83
C ASP A 93 1.64 17.76 -15.79
N GLY A 94 0.47 17.16 -16.07
CA GLY A 94 0.26 15.72 -16.06
C GLY A 94 -0.07 15.13 -14.69
N SER A 95 -0.19 15.95 -13.65
CA SER A 95 -0.58 15.50 -12.30
C SER A 95 -2.10 15.43 -12.14
N TRP A 96 -2.56 14.54 -11.27
CA TRP A 96 -3.96 14.47 -10.85
C TRP A 96 -4.17 15.17 -9.52
N LEU A 97 -5.26 15.94 -9.42
CA LEU A 97 -5.75 16.54 -8.20
C LEU A 97 -6.96 15.77 -7.69
N HIS A 98 -6.91 15.35 -6.43
CA HIS A 98 -8.02 14.72 -5.71
C HIS A 98 -8.26 15.46 -4.40
N LEU A 99 -9.52 15.68 -4.06
CA LEU A 99 -9.90 16.25 -2.78
C LEU A 99 -10.61 15.19 -1.94
N PHE A 100 -10.19 15.03 -0.70
CA PHE A 100 -10.73 14.05 0.23
C PHE A 100 -11.32 14.72 1.47
N GLU A 101 -12.29 14.07 2.09
CA GLU A 101 -12.64 14.33 3.49
C GLU A 101 -11.45 13.95 4.39
N PRO A 102 -11.14 14.76 5.43
CA PRO A 102 -10.11 14.40 6.38
C PRO A 102 -10.56 13.24 7.26
N VAL A 103 -9.64 12.33 7.54
CA VAL A 103 -9.82 11.26 8.53
C VAL A 103 -8.92 11.60 9.73
N ASP A 104 -9.48 11.51 10.93
CA ASP A 104 -8.73 11.81 12.16
C ASP A 104 -7.81 10.64 12.56
N GLY A 105 -6.72 10.98 13.24
CA GLY A 105 -5.75 10.04 13.79
C GLY A 105 -4.32 10.38 13.37
N ASP A 106 -3.37 9.72 14.03
CA ASP A 106 -1.94 9.88 13.79
C ASP A 106 -1.39 8.72 12.95
N PRO A 107 -0.55 8.99 11.94
CA PRO A 107 0.05 7.93 11.13
C PRO A 107 1.18 7.21 11.87
N GLY A 108 1.42 5.95 11.50
CA GLY A 108 2.47 5.12 12.09
C GLY A 108 1.98 4.31 13.29
N LEU A 109 2.76 3.33 13.72
CA LEU A 109 2.40 2.51 14.89
C LEU A 109 2.38 3.39 16.15
N PRO A 110 1.39 3.20 17.04
CA PRO A 110 1.36 3.87 18.34
C PRO A 110 2.51 3.37 19.23
N HIS A 111 2.71 4.04 20.38
CA HIS A 111 3.77 3.68 21.33
C HIS A 111 3.73 2.20 21.75
N ASP A 112 2.53 1.66 22.01
CA ASP A 112 2.32 0.22 22.13
C ASP A 112 2.15 -0.40 20.74
N ALA A 113 3.29 -0.66 20.10
CA ALA A 113 3.34 -1.21 18.75
C ALA A 113 2.67 -2.60 18.64
N GLN A 114 2.64 -3.38 19.73
CA GLN A 114 2.00 -4.70 19.71
C GLN A 114 0.48 -4.56 19.70
N ALA A 115 -0.09 -3.72 20.58
CA ALA A 115 -1.52 -3.44 20.57
C ALA A 115 -1.97 -2.82 19.23
N GLY A 116 -1.20 -1.85 18.71
CA GLY A 116 -1.48 -1.23 17.41
C GLY A 116 -1.45 -2.23 16.25
N ALA A 117 -0.45 -3.12 16.19
CA ALA A 117 -0.38 -4.13 15.15
C ALA A 117 -1.53 -5.14 15.22
N ILE A 118 -1.93 -5.55 16.43
CA ILE A 118 -3.09 -6.42 16.63
C ILE A 118 -4.36 -5.77 16.08
N ASP A 119 -4.58 -4.49 16.39
CA ASP A 119 -5.77 -3.76 15.95
C ASP A 119 -5.76 -3.51 14.42
N ALA A 120 -4.61 -3.18 13.86
CA ALA A 120 -4.42 -3.10 12.41
C ALA A 120 -4.79 -4.39 11.70
N MET A 121 -4.39 -5.54 12.24
CA MET A 121 -4.75 -6.82 11.65
C MET A 121 -6.25 -7.13 11.75
N ARG A 122 -6.97 -6.64 12.77
CA ARG A 122 -8.44 -6.71 12.80
C ARG A 122 -9.05 -5.80 11.74
N ALA A 123 -8.57 -4.56 11.64
CA ALA A 123 -9.01 -3.59 10.65
C ALA A 123 -8.81 -4.11 9.21
N LEU A 124 -7.67 -4.76 8.93
CA LEU A 124 -7.41 -5.41 7.64
C LEU A 124 -8.40 -6.55 7.36
N ALA A 125 -8.72 -7.38 8.36
CA ALA A 125 -9.72 -8.43 8.18
C ALA A 125 -11.12 -7.87 7.83
N HIS A 126 -11.53 -6.77 8.47
CA HIS A 126 -12.78 -6.08 8.13
C HIS A 126 -12.74 -5.44 6.74
N LEU A 127 -11.62 -4.81 6.37
CA LEU A 127 -11.42 -4.27 5.02
C LEU A 127 -11.51 -5.36 3.96
N HIS A 128 -10.81 -6.47 4.16
CA HIS A 128 -10.87 -7.65 3.30
C HIS A 128 -12.29 -8.20 3.17
N ALA A 129 -13.05 -8.28 4.26
CA ALA A 129 -14.45 -8.70 4.21
C ALA A 129 -15.32 -7.76 3.35
N ALA A 130 -15.09 -6.45 3.42
CA ALA A 130 -15.79 -5.48 2.59
C ALA A 130 -15.38 -5.58 1.10
N LEU A 131 -14.10 -5.84 0.82
CA LEU A 131 -13.58 -5.99 -0.55
C LEU A 131 -14.09 -7.23 -1.28
N VAL A 132 -14.58 -8.26 -0.57
CA VAL A 132 -15.18 -9.47 -1.18
C VAL A 132 -16.39 -9.13 -2.05
N ALA A 133 -17.14 -8.06 -1.72
CA ALA A 133 -18.33 -7.68 -2.46
C ALA A 133 -18.02 -7.07 -3.85
N ILE A 134 -16.76 -6.68 -4.10
CA ILE A 134 -16.35 -6.06 -5.36
C ILE A 134 -15.94 -7.17 -6.35
N PRO A 135 -16.54 -7.23 -7.56
CA PRO A 135 -16.19 -8.24 -8.56
C PRO A 135 -14.69 -8.22 -8.92
N VAL A 136 -14.13 -9.41 -9.09
CA VAL A 136 -12.74 -9.62 -9.56
C VAL A 136 -12.72 -10.13 -11.00
N SER A 137 -11.63 -9.83 -11.69
CA SER A 137 -11.33 -10.29 -13.05
C SER A 137 -10.17 -11.29 -13.08
N GLU A 138 -9.31 -11.26 -12.07
CA GLU A 138 -8.17 -12.15 -11.93
C GLU A 138 -8.55 -13.48 -11.29
N SER A 139 -7.83 -14.53 -11.67
CA SER A 139 -8.01 -15.89 -11.12
C SER A 139 -6.79 -16.41 -10.37
N ALA A 140 -5.62 -15.80 -10.58
CA ALA A 140 -4.39 -16.23 -9.93
C ALA A 140 -4.18 -15.52 -8.57
N PRO A 141 -3.93 -16.26 -7.47
CA PRO A 141 -3.61 -15.71 -6.15
C PRO A 141 -2.48 -14.68 -6.11
N LEU A 142 -1.52 -14.78 -7.04
CA LEU A 142 -0.36 -13.88 -7.18
C LEU A 142 -0.54 -12.75 -8.19
N ALA A 143 -1.70 -12.62 -8.84
CA ALA A 143 -1.87 -11.76 -10.02
C ALA A 143 -1.34 -10.33 -9.82
N TRP A 144 -1.69 -9.69 -8.70
CA TRP A 144 -1.22 -8.34 -8.36
C TRP A 144 0.32 -8.22 -8.27
N LEU A 145 0.97 -9.15 -7.57
CA LEU A 145 2.42 -9.12 -7.37
C LEU A 145 3.18 -9.47 -8.66
N SER A 146 2.68 -10.47 -9.41
CA SER A 146 3.21 -10.82 -10.73
C SER A 146 3.07 -9.67 -11.73
N ALA A 147 1.95 -8.96 -11.73
CA ALA A 147 1.76 -7.78 -12.56
C ALA A 147 2.74 -6.65 -12.20
N ARG A 148 3.03 -6.46 -10.91
CA ARG A 148 4.05 -5.50 -10.45
C ARG A 148 5.45 -5.88 -10.93
N HIS A 149 5.84 -7.15 -10.78
CA HIS A 149 7.11 -7.66 -11.31
C HIS A 149 7.23 -7.49 -12.83
N ALA A 150 6.19 -7.79 -13.59
CA ALA A 150 6.17 -7.61 -15.04
C ALA A 150 6.38 -6.15 -15.43
N ARG A 151 5.71 -5.19 -14.76
CA ARG A 151 5.89 -3.76 -15.01
C ARG A 151 7.30 -3.27 -14.72
N VAL A 152 7.90 -3.70 -13.61
CA VAL A 152 9.28 -3.33 -13.24
C VAL A 152 10.29 -3.92 -14.22
N SER A 153 10.12 -5.20 -14.55
CA SER A 153 11.03 -5.93 -15.45
C SER A 153 10.99 -5.41 -16.89
N ALA A 154 9.84 -4.90 -17.35
CA ALA A 154 9.69 -4.34 -18.69
C ALA A 154 10.31 -2.94 -18.86
N ARG A 155 10.74 -2.29 -17.78
CA ARG A 155 11.32 -0.96 -17.79
C ARG A 155 12.84 -1.03 -17.61
N ALA A 156 13.52 0.01 -18.08
CA ALA A 156 14.95 0.15 -17.85
C ALA A 156 15.28 0.18 -16.35
N MET A 157 16.46 -0.33 -15.99
CA MET A 157 17.00 -0.21 -14.63
C MET A 157 17.01 1.27 -14.22
N PRO A 158 16.50 1.63 -13.04
CA PRO A 158 16.57 2.99 -12.54
C PRO A 158 18.00 3.36 -12.11
N SER A 159 18.23 4.62 -11.78
CA SER A 159 19.45 4.98 -11.04
C SER A 159 19.42 4.33 -9.66
N LEU A 160 20.49 3.62 -9.31
CA LEU A 160 20.65 2.95 -8.02
C LEU A 160 21.88 3.48 -7.27
N PRO A 161 21.91 3.39 -5.93
CA PRO A 161 23.11 3.61 -5.15
C PRO A 161 24.32 2.81 -5.65
N ALA A 162 25.51 3.37 -5.48
CA ALA A 162 26.76 2.72 -5.86
C ALA A 162 26.87 1.31 -5.24
N GLY A 163 27.24 0.33 -6.06
CA GLY A 163 27.37 -1.07 -5.64
C GLY A 163 26.13 -1.93 -5.85
N LEU A 164 24.94 -1.37 -6.08
CA LEU A 164 23.72 -2.17 -6.29
C LEU A 164 23.45 -2.49 -7.77
N SER A 165 23.91 -1.64 -8.70
CA SER A 165 23.62 -1.81 -10.12
C SER A 165 24.14 -3.13 -10.71
N GLY A 166 25.25 -3.67 -10.18
CA GLY A 166 25.81 -4.95 -10.63
C GLY A 166 24.93 -6.16 -10.31
N ASP A 167 24.04 -6.02 -9.33
CA ASP A 167 23.17 -7.09 -8.83
C ASP A 167 21.75 -7.04 -9.43
N TYR A 168 21.39 -5.96 -10.14
CA TYR A 168 20.01 -5.71 -10.57
C TYR A 168 19.40 -6.86 -11.37
N ASP A 169 20.07 -7.31 -12.43
CA ASP A 169 19.55 -8.40 -13.26
C ASP A 169 19.43 -9.71 -12.48
N ALA A 170 20.34 -9.96 -11.53
CA ALA A 170 20.27 -11.13 -10.67
C ALA A 170 19.07 -11.07 -9.73
N VAL A 171 18.81 -9.90 -9.12
CA VAL A 171 17.65 -9.67 -8.25
C VAL A 171 16.34 -9.82 -9.03
N ILE A 172 16.21 -9.20 -10.21
CA ILE A 172 14.99 -9.31 -11.03
C ILE A 172 14.70 -10.75 -11.45
N ARG A 173 15.73 -11.52 -11.83
CA ARG A 173 15.56 -12.95 -12.14
C ARG A 173 15.14 -13.77 -10.92
N ARG A 174 15.75 -13.52 -9.75
CA ARG A 174 15.40 -14.22 -8.51
C ARG A 174 13.99 -13.90 -8.05
N ILE A 175 13.54 -12.66 -8.20
CA ILE A 175 12.15 -12.28 -7.96
C ILE A 175 11.22 -13.17 -8.80
N GLY A 176 11.48 -13.29 -10.11
CA GLY A 176 10.70 -14.17 -10.99
C GLY A 176 10.65 -15.62 -10.49
N ALA A 177 11.80 -16.19 -10.14
CA ALA A 177 11.88 -17.56 -9.63
C ALA A 177 11.09 -17.77 -8.32
N HIS A 178 11.12 -16.80 -7.40
CA HIS A 178 10.33 -16.86 -6.16
C HIS A 178 8.82 -16.77 -6.43
N LEU A 179 8.39 -15.97 -7.40
CA LEU A 179 6.99 -15.90 -7.82
C LEU A 179 6.53 -17.21 -8.48
N ASP A 180 7.35 -17.79 -9.35
CA ASP A 180 7.07 -19.07 -9.99
C ASP A 180 6.98 -20.20 -8.96
N ALA A 181 7.91 -20.26 -8.00
CA ALA A 181 7.88 -21.22 -6.91
C ALA A 181 6.60 -21.05 -6.05
N ALA A 182 6.25 -19.81 -5.71
CA ALA A 182 5.06 -19.50 -4.93
C ALA A 182 3.75 -19.94 -5.61
N ALA A 183 3.69 -19.87 -6.95
CA ALA A 183 2.50 -20.29 -7.70
C ALA A 183 2.14 -21.77 -7.51
N HIS A 184 3.07 -22.62 -7.07
CA HIS A 184 2.84 -24.06 -6.88
C HIS A 184 2.14 -24.41 -5.56
N TRP A 185 2.27 -23.57 -4.53
CA TRP A 185 1.72 -23.84 -3.20
C TRP A 185 0.73 -22.78 -2.73
N LEU A 186 0.79 -21.55 -3.28
CA LEU A 186 -0.14 -20.49 -2.92
C LEU A 186 -1.50 -20.74 -3.58
N ALA A 187 -2.47 -21.12 -2.75
CA ALA A 187 -3.85 -21.33 -3.16
C ALA A 187 -4.81 -20.44 -2.35
N GLY A 188 -5.96 -20.14 -2.95
CA GLY A 188 -7.04 -19.38 -2.31
C GLY A 188 -7.86 -18.59 -3.33
N PRO A 189 -8.99 -18.03 -2.90
CA PRO A 189 -9.78 -17.15 -3.74
C PRO A 189 -9.04 -15.83 -3.98
N VAL A 190 -9.30 -15.23 -5.13
CA VAL A 190 -8.81 -13.90 -5.50
C VAL A 190 -9.85 -12.85 -5.13
N HIS A 191 -9.39 -11.79 -4.47
CA HIS A 191 -10.19 -10.63 -4.10
C HIS A 191 -9.41 -9.35 -4.39
N TRP A 192 -10.09 -8.21 -4.32
CA TRP A 192 -9.41 -6.93 -4.21
C TRP A 192 -8.62 -6.85 -2.89
N LEU A 193 -7.46 -6.20 -2.98
CA LEU A 193 -6.46 -5.98 -1.94
C LEU A 193 -6.22 -4.48 -1.79
N HIS A 194 -5.71 -4.07 -0.63
CA HIS A 194 -5.24 -2.70 -0.41
C HIS A 194 -4.01 -2.39 -1.28
N GLY A 195 -3.07 -3.33 -1.38
CA GLY A 195 -1.85 -3.27 -2.20
C GLY A 195 -0.66 -2.54 -1.55
N ASP A 196 -0.87 -1.84 -0.45
CA ASP A 196 0.22 -1.20 0.32
C ASP A 196 -0.14 -1.04 1.80
N TYR A 197 -0.58 -2.11 2.46
CA TYR A 197 -1.04 -2.05 3.85
C TYR A 197 0.14 -2.07 4.85
N HIS A 198 0.53 -0.91 5.35
CA HIS A 198 1.58 -0.76 6.36
C HIS A 198 1.29 0.42 7.29
N ALA A 199 2.03 0.52 8.41
CA ALA A 199 1.78 1.51 9.46
C ALA A 199 1.67 2.98 8.99
N GLY A 200 2.36 3.36 7.90
CA GLY A 200 2.31 4.71 7.35
C GLY A 200 0.99 5.06 6.67
N ASN A 201 0.22 4.04 6.27
CA ASN A 201 -1.10 4.16 5.66
C ASN A 201 -2.23 3.92 6.66
N LEU A 202 -1.91 3.81 7.96
CA LEU A 202 -2.88 3.61 9.04
C LEU A 202 -2.92 4.82 9.95
N LEU A 203 -4.12 5.30 10.25
CA LEU A 203 -4.35 6.37 11.21
C LEU A 203 -4.88 5.79 12.51
N TYR A 204 -4.20 6.10 13.62
CA TYR A 204 -4.55 5.61 14.95
C TYR A 204 -5.17 6.71 15.81
N VAL A 205 -6.14 6.33 16.63
CA VAL A 205 -6.60 7.10 17.79
C VAL A 205 -6.32 6.24 19.02
N GLY A 206 -5.31 6.61 19.81
CA GLY A 206 -4.77 5.74 20.84
C GLY A 206 -4.10 4.51 20.21
N HIS A 207 -4.61 3.31 20.51
CA HIS A 207 -4.13 2.05 19.93
C HIS A 207 -5.08 1.45 18.90
N THR A 208 -6.15 2.16 18.55
CA THR A 208 -7.18 1.69 17.61
C THR A 208 -6.98 2.33 16.24
N VAL A 209 -7.05 1.53 15.18
CA VAL A 209 -7.06 2.02 13.80
C VAL A 209 -8.38 2.71 13.55
N ASN A 210 -8.32 4.03 13.39
CA ASN A 210 -9.45 4.86 13.02
C ASN A 210 -9.56 5.01 11.49
N GLY A 211 -8.45 4.92 10.76
CA GLY A 211 -8.45 5.10 9.31
C GLY A 211 -7.43 4.24 8.56
N VAL A 212 -7.77 3.87 7.32
CA VAL A 212 -6.88 3.22 6.36
C VAL A 212 -6.82 4.07 5.11
N LEU A 213 -5.62 4.53 4.74
CA LEU A 213 -5.38 5.49 3.67
C LEU A 213 -4.65 4.84 2.48
N ASP A 214 -4.65 5.56 1.36
CA ASP A 214 -3.82 5.28 0.18
C ASP A 214 -4.09 3.94 -0.54
N PHE A 215 -5.17 3.93 -1.31
CA PHE A 215 -5.57 2.79 -2.15
C PHE A 215 -4.94 2.86 -3.55
N ASP A 216 -3.86 3.63 -3.72
CA ASP A 216 -3.20 3.87 -5.01
C ASP A 216 -2.67 2.59 -5.67
N ASP A 217 -2.27 1.62 -4.85
CA ASP A 217 -1.65 0.35 -5.27
C ASP A 217 -2.62 -0.84 -5.25
N ALA A 218 -3.91 -0.57 -5.03
CA ALA A 218 -4.94 -1.59 -4.97
C ALA A 218 -4.92 -2.51 -6.20
N GLY A 219 -5.04 -3.81 -5.93
CA GLY A 219 -4.91 -4.87 -6.92
C GLY A 219 -5.70 -6.10 -6.54
N GLN A 220 -5.57 -7.17 -7.33
CA GLN A 220 -6.30 -8.42 -7.10
C GLN A 220 -5.33 -9.57 -6.79
N GLY A 221 -5.60 -10.31 -5.72
CA GLY A 221 -4.82 -11.46 -5.30
C GLY A 221 -5.40 -12.15 -4.07
N ALA A 222 -4.62 -13.03 -3.45
CA ALA A 222 -5.04 -13.70 -2.23
C ALA A 222 -4.92 -12.77 -1.00
N GLN A 223 -6.03 -12.57 -0.29
CA GLN A 223 -6.06 -11.76 0.94
C GLN A 223 -5.16 -12.29 2.06
N TRP A 224 -4.97 -13.61 2.13
CA TRP A 224 -4.03 -14.20 3.09
C TRP A 224 -2.57 -13.87 2.76
N LEU A 225 -2.23 -13.63 1.50
CA LEU A 225 -0.90 -13.15 1.10
C LEU A 225 -0.71 -11.69 1.53
N GLU A 226 -1.70 -10.81 1.27
CA GLU A 226 -1.67 -9.43 1.77
C GLU A 226 -1.59 -9.38 3.29
N ALA A 227 -2.33 -10.25 4.00
CA ALA A 227 -2.23 -10.36 5.44
C ALA A 227 -0.81 -10.74 5.91
N ALA A 228 -0.14 -11.67 5.22
CA ALA A 228 1.26 -12.00 5.52
C ALA A 228 2.18 -10.79 5.35
N PHE A 229 2.00 -10.03 4.27
CA PHE A 229 2.79 -8.84 3.98
C PHE A 229 2.55 -7.73 5.02
N ALA A 230 1.29 -7.48 5.38
CA ALA A 230 0.92 -6.56 6.44
C ALA A 230 1.58 -6.96 7.78
N LEU A 231 1.55 -8.24 8.14
CA LEU A 231 2.19 -8.75 9.35
C LEU A 231 3.69 -8.48 9.34
N PHE A 232 4.38 -8.75 8.23
CA PHE A 232 5.81 -8.43 8.10
C PHE A 232 6.07 -6.91 8.17
N ALA A 233 5.24 -6.09 7.53
CA ALA A 233 5.38 -4.64 7.59
C ALA A 233 5.18 -4.08 9.01
N LEU A 234 4.21 -4.61 9.77
CA LEU A 234 3.88 -4.17 11.13
C LEU A 234 4.82 -4.72 12.22
N SER A 235 5.52 -5.81 11.91
CA SER A 235 6.50 -6.44 12.81
C SER A 235 7.96 -6.16 12.45
N ARG A 236 8.24 -5.53 11.30
CA ARG A 236 9.59 -5.19 10.85
C ARG A 236 10.32 -4.32 11.88
N ASP A 237 11.58 -4.65 12.12
CA ASP A 237 12.53 -3.75 12.77
C ASP A 237 13.06 -2.72 11.77
N ALA A 238 12.45 -1.53 11.78
CA ALA A 238 12.84 -0.43 10.89
C ALA A 238 14.23 0.16 11.20
N GLY A 239 14.86 -0.21 12.32
CA GLY A 239 16.23 0.17 12.65
C GLY A 239 17.30 -0.65 11.92
N ARG A 240 16.91 -1.67 11.14
CA ARG A 240 17.81 -2.60 10.46
C ARG A 240 17.64 -2.53 8.94
N ASP A 241 18.65 -1.97 8.28
CA ASP A 241 18.76 -1.95 6.81
C ASP A 241 19.75 -3.00 6.26
N ASP A 242 20.57 -3.61 7.12
CA ASP A 242 21.55 -4.64 6.72
C ASP A 242 20.89 -5.96 6.32
N ARG A 243 19.70 -6.24 6.85
CA ARG A 243 18.90 -7.43 6.54
C ARG A 243 17.45 -7.18 6.94
N PHE A 244 16.53 -7.99 6.43
CA PHE A 244 15.16 -7.98 6.93
C PHE A 244 15.09 -8.69 8.30
N VAL A 245 14.58 -8.00 9.31
CA VAL A 245 14.31 -8.53 10.65
C VAL A 245 12.89 -8.16 11.04
N PHE A 246 12.21 -9.06 11.73
CA PHE A 246 10.87 -8.82 12.26
C PHE A 246 10.68 -9.46 13.63
N ASP A 247 9.74 -8.90 14.39
CA ASP A 247 9.28 -9.40 15.68
C ASP A 247 8.31 -10.57 15.47
N ALA A 248 8.80 -11.80 15.65
CA ALA A 248 8.02 -13.02 15.45
C ALA A 248 6.83 -13.13 16.41
N GLN A 249 6.94 -12.63 17.65
CA GLN A 249 5.83 -12.66 18.60
C GLN A 249 4.71 -11.73 18.15
N ARG A 250 5.06 -10.53 17.69
CA ARG A 250 4.07 -9.59 17.12
C ARG A 250 3.44 -10.12 15.86
N TRP A 251 4.23 -10.74 14.97
CA TRP A 251 3.72 -11.40 13.76
C TRP A 251 2.69 -12.48 14.11
N GLU A 252 2.99 -13.34 15.08
CA GLU A 252 2.07 -14.39 15.55
C GLU A 252 0.80 -13.84 16.21
N ALA A 253 0.93 -12.80 17.04
CA ALA A 253 -0.21 -12.16 17.68
C ALA A 253 -1.13 -11.49 16.64
N GLY A 254 -0.57 -10.82 15.65
CA GLY A 254 -1.31 -10.24 14.54
C GLY A 254 -2.03 -11.31 13.69
N LEU A 255 -1.36 -12.42 13.39
CA LEU A 255 -1.96 -13.53 12.64
C LEU A 255 -3.18 -14.09 13.37
N HIS A 256 -3.07 -14.33 14.69
CA HIS A 256 -4.20 -14.78 15.48
C HIS A 256 -5.36 -13.77 15.48
N ALA A 257 -5.06 -12.47 15.58
CA ALA A 257 -6.08 -11.42 15.55
C ALA A 257 -6.82 -11.35 14.20
N TYR A 258 -6.07 -11.40 13.10
CA TYR A 258 -6.63 -11.44 11.74
C TYR A 258 -7.50 -12.69 11.54
N ALA A 259 -6.99 -13.87 11.89
CA ALA A 259 -7.69 -15.13 11.76
C ALA A 259 -8.98 -15.20 12.59
N ALA A 260 -8.94 -14.72 13.84
CA ALA A 260 -10.12 -14.70 14.72
C ALA A 260 -11.23 -13.75 14.23
N THR A 261 -10.89 -12.78 13.37
CA THR A 261 -11.85 -11.82 12.80
C THR A 261 -12.47 -12.33 11.50
N ARG A 262 -11.85 -13.36 10.88
CA ARG A 262 -12.30 -13.94 9.62
C ARG A 262 -13.25 -15.11 9.81
N ARG A 263 -14.00 -15.42 8.75
CA ARG A 263 -14.92 -16.57 8.70
C ARG A 263 -14.24 -17.84 8.19
N ASP A 264 -13.24 -17.68 7.31
CA ASP A 264 -12.42 -18.76 6.77
C ASP A 264 -11.20 -19.02 7.66
N GLY A 265 -10.75 -20.28 7.67
CA GLY A 265 -9.59 -20.70 8.44
C GLY A 265 -8.27 -20.24 7.84
N VAL A 266 -7.22 -20.21 8.68
CA VAL A 266 -5.85 -19.93 8.24
C VAL A 266 -5.38 -21.02 7.27
N PRO A 267 -4.91 -20.68 6.06
CA PRO A 267 -4.35 -21.65 5.13
C PRO A 267 -3.12 -22.35 5.73
N GLY A 268 -2.97 -23.65 5.48
CA GLY A 268 -1.83 -24.43 6.01
C GLY A 268 -0.46 -23.87 5.61
N TRP A 269 -0.36 -23.29 4.41
CA TRP A 269 0.87 -22.66 3.92
C TRP A 269 1.27 -21.40 4.69
N MET A 270 0.35 -20.73 5.41
CA MET A 270 0.65 -19.48 6.13
C MET A 270 1.76 -19.65 7.16
N ARG A 271 1.81 -20.83 7.79
CA ARG A 271 2.84 -21.18 8.77
C ARG A 271 3.94 -22.05 8.17
N ALA A 272 3.58 -22.99 7.29
CA ALA A 272 4.54 -23.91 6.68
C ALA A 272 5.53 -23.18 5.76
N GLU A 273 5.07 -22.15 5.05
CA GLU A 273 5.85 -21.39 4.06
C GLU A 273 6.27 -20.01 4.58
N ARG A 274 6.40 -19.82 5.90
CA ARG A 274 6.66 -18.50 6.50
C ARG A 274 7.92 -17.83 5.94
N ASP A 275 8.98 -18.58 5.71
CA ASP A 275 10.23 -18.05 5.17
C ASP A 275 10.10 -17.67 3.68
N ALA A 276 9.31 -18.42 2.92
CA ALA A 276 8.96 -18.08 1.54
C ALA A 276 8.07 -16.83 1.50
N LEU A 277 7.09 -16.70 2.40
CA LEU A 277 6.27 -15.49 2.54
C LEU A 277 7.09 -14.26 2.92
N MET A 278 8.07 -14.41 3.81
CA MET A 278 9.02 -13.34 4.14
C MET A 278 9.79 -12.91 2.90
N THR A 279 10.26 -13.88 2.11
CA THR A 279 10.97 -13.60 0.85
C THR A 279 10.06 -12.90 -0.15
N LEU A 280 8.80 -13.32 -0.30
CA LEU A 280 7.80 -12.64 -1.15
C LEU A 280 7.48 -11.23 -0.66
N PHE A 281 7.48 -10.99 0.66
CA PHE A 281 7.37 -9.62 1.18
C PHE A 281 8.59 -8.78 0.77
N CYS A 282 9.80 -9.32 0.84
CA CYS A 282 11.00 -8.65 0.34
C CYS A 282 10.98 -8.41 -1.17
N VAL A 283 10.40 -9.34 -1.95
CA VAL A 283 10.10 -9.14 -3.38
C VAL A 283 9.22 -7.91 -3.56
N ASP A 284 8.09 -7.86 -2.86
CA ASP A 284 7.11 -6.79 -3.00
C ASP A 284 7.70 -5.41 -2.66
N GLN A 285 8.36 -5.32 -1.50
CA GLN A 285 9.03 -4.09 -1.07
C GLN A 285 10.09 -3.66 -2.08
N THR A 286 10.91 -4.58 -2.57
CA THR A 286 11.93 -4.26 -3.59
C THR A 286 11.29 -3.71 -4.86
N LEU A 287 10.21 -4.33 -5.33
CA LEU A 287 9.51 -3.91 -6.55
C LEU A 287 8.84 -2.53 -6.41
N ILE A 288 8.23 -2.20 -5.26
CA ILE A 288 7.65 -0.87 -5.00
C ILE A 288 8.72 0.22 -5.20
N HIS A 289 9.88 0.02 -4.59
CA HIS A 289 10.97 0.99 -4.61
C HIS A 289 11.61 1.10 -6.00
N LEU A 290 11.79 -0.02 -6.70
CA LEU A 290 12.28 -0.01 -8.08
C LEU A 290 11.30 0.69 -9.01
N GLU A 291 9.99 0.40 -8.90
CA GLU A 291 8.95 1.07 -9.71
C GLU A 291 8.95 2.58 -9.45
N ALA A 292 9.08 3.01 -8.19
CA ALA A 292 9.13 4.42 -7.86
C ALA A 292 10.40 5.11 -8.40
N ALA A 293 11.56 4.44 -8.31
CA ALA A 293 12.82 4.94 -8.84
C ALA A 293 12.81 5.03 -10.38
N GLN A 294 12.19 4.05 -11.07
CA GLN A 294 12.02 4.07 -12.53
C GLN A 294 11.18 5.25 -13.02
N ARG A 295 10.35 5.80 -12.14
CA ARG A 295 9.51 6.98 -12.39
C ARG A 295 10.17 8.28 -11.91
N GLY A 296 11.39 8.22 -11.38
CA GLY A 296 12.10 9.39 -10.85
C GLY A 296 11.45 10.01 -9.60
N LEU A 297 10.64 9.24 -8.86
CA LEU A 297 9.89 9.75 -7.72
C LEU A 297 10.79 9.91 -6.49
N TRP A 298 11.68 8.94 -6.26
CA TRP A 298 12.68 8.99 -5.21
C TRP A 298 13.75 7.90 -5.42
N MET A 299 14.90 8.07 -4.76
CA MET A 299 16.05 7.18 -4.89
C MET A 299 16.00 6.07 -3.84
N PRO A 300 16.20 4.80 -4.21
CA PRO A 300 16.37 3.72 -3.25
C PRO A 300 17.59 3.96 -2.36
N GLY A 301 17.52 3.58 -1.08
CA GLY A 301 18.51 3.92 -0.06
C GLY A 301 18.15 3.40 1.35
N PRO A 302 18.91 3.81 2.38
CA PRO A 302 18.66 3.43 3.79
C PRO A 302 17.37 4.04 4.36
N GLY A 303 16.79 3.38 5.37
CA GLY A 303 15.69 3.88 6.20
C GLY A 303 14.29 3.75 5.61
N ILE A 304 14.18 3.32 4.35
CA ILE A 304 12.92 3.24 3.59
C ILE A 304 12.42 1.79 3.45
N GLY A 305 13.22 0.81 3.87
CA GLY A 305 12.87 -0.62 3.79
C GLY A 305 13.33 -1.34 2.52
N PHE A 306 14.02 -0.65 1.60
CA PHE A 306 14.54 -1.23 0.37
C PHE A 306 15.73 -2.17 0.60
N LEU A 307 16.76 -1.70 1.31
CA LEU A 307 18.05 -2.41 1.41
C LEU A 307 17.94 -3.76 2.11
N GLY A 308 17.11 -3.86 3.14
CA GLY A 308 16.86 -5.13 3.84
C GLY A 308 16.24 -6.18 2.93
N GLY A 309 15.26 -5.79 2.11
CA GLY A 309 14.62 -6.69 1.14
C GLY A 309 15.56 -7.06 -0.02
N TRP A 310 16.29 -6.09 -0.56
CA TRP A 310 17.29 -6.31 -1.60
C TRP A 310 18.34 -7.34 -1.19
N ARG A 311 18.93 -7.16 0.01
CA ARG A 311 19.95 -8.07 0.55
C ARG A 311 19.36 -9.45 0.85
N GLN A 312 18.15 -9.51 1.41
CA GLN A 312 17.46 -10.79 1.62
C GLN A 312 17.31 -11.57 0.31
N LEU A 313 17.00 -10.91 -0.81
CA LEU A 313 16.90 -11.56 -2.12
C LEU A 313 18.26 -12.04 -2.65
N LEU A 314 19.34 -11.32 -2.35
CA LEU A 314 20.72 -11.71 -2.71
C LEU A 314 21.29 -12.84 -1.85
N ASP A 315 20.88 -12.91 -0.59
CA ASP A 315 21.34 -13.95 0.33
C ASP A 315 20.47 -15.21 0.25
N SER A 316 19.21 -15.09 -0.16
CA SER A 316 18.31 -16.23 -0.35
C SER A 316 18.85 -17.18 -1.43
N ALA A 317 18.83 -18.48 -1.15
CA ALA A 317 19.03 -19.49 -2.19
C ALA A 317 17.94 -19.34 -3.26
N ALA A 318 18.32 -19.53 -4.53
CA ALA A 318 17.31 -19.70 -5.56
C ALA A 318 16.42 -20.90 -5.18
N PRO A 319 15.08 -20.81 -5.32
CA PRO A 319 14.22 -21.96 -5.13
C PRO A 319 14.74 -23.13 -5.97
N GLY A 320 14.78 -24.34 -5.39
CA GLY A 320 15.15 -25.53 -6.15
C GLY A 320 14.14 -25.76 -7.27
N ASN A 321 14.63 -25.99 -8.50
CA ASN A 321 13.81 -26.40 -9.64
C ASN A 321 13.16 -27.76 -9.42
#